data_AF-A0AAD6JRP5-F1
#
_entry.id   AF-A0AAD6JRP5-F1
#
_cell.length_a   1.000
_cell.length_b   1.000
_cell.length_c   1.000
_cell.angle_alpha   90.00
_cell.angle_beta   90.00
_cell.angle_gamma   90.00
#
_symmetry.space_group_name_H-M   'P 1'
#
loop_
_entity.id
_entity.type
_entity.pdbx_description
1 polymer ?
#
loop_
_entity_poly.entity_id
_entity_poly.type
_entity_poly.pdbx_seq_one_letter_code
_entity_poly.pdbx_strand_id
1 'polypeptide(L)'
;MNQCGGLAFVIEACINPLAEQPDDSESNQQSEQYAIFTGQVMTAVKDACRAAVLQKKPRLVEALYFCELNTPPEYLGSMYAVLNQKRAQFLKALGFAEDLRRKTAGAASALLVMSHWEELSEDPFFVPKTEEEIEEFGDGSSVLHNTARKLIDAVRRRKGLPVEEKVVQFATKQRTRARKV
;
A
#
# COMPACT_ATOMS: atom_id res chain seq x y z
N MET A 1 -3.53 6.73 8.69
CA MET A 1 -4.72 5.99 8.21
C MET A 1 -4.43 5.54 6.78
N ASN A 2 -4.78 4.32 6.40
CA ASN A 2 -4.72 3.89 4.99
C ASN A 2 -6.08 4.24 4.40
N GLN A 3 -6.17 5.36 3.71
CA GLN A 3 -7.42 5.81 3.09
C GLN A 3 -7.45 5.34 1.65
N CYS A 4 -8.51 4.65 1.27
CA CYS A 4 -8.81 4.35 -0.13
C CYS A 4 -9.45 5.61 -0.73
N GLY A 5 -8.68 6.42 -1.46
CA GLY A 5 -9.19 7.59 -2.17
C GLY A 5 -9.75 7.22 -3.55
N GLY A 6 -10.77 7.96 -4.01
CA GLY A 6 -11.26 7.85 -5.40
C GLY A 6 -12.02 6.56 -5.76
N LEU A 7 -12.45 5.78 -4.77
CA LEU A 7 -13.19 4.54 -4.99
C LEU A 7 -14.70 4.75 -4.73
N ALA A 8 -15.52 4.30 -5.68
CA ALA A 8 -16.97 4.19 -5.53
C ALA A 8 -17.36 2.71 -5.57
N PHE A 9 -18.09 2.26 -4.55
CA PHE A 9 -18.65 0.92 -4.48
C PHE A 9 -20.14 0.98 -4.81
N VAL A 10 -20.55 0.20 -5.80
CA VAL A 10 -21.97 -0.10 -6.01
C VAL A 10 -22.23 -1.44 -5.34
N ILE A 11 -23.10 -1.44 -4.33
CA ILE A 11 -23.40 -2.63 -3.54
C ILE A 11 -24.77 -3.13 -3.97
N GLU A 12 -24.80 -4.29 -4.61
CA GLU A 12 -26.01 -5.09 -4.78
C GLU A 12 -26.03 -6.16 -3.68
N ALA A 13 -26.86 -5.95 -2.66
CA ALA A 13 -27.00 -6.87 -1.55
C ALA A 13 -28.32 -7.64 -1.68
N CYS A 14 -28.24 -8.96 -1.87
CA CYS A 14 -29.38 -9.86 -1.75
C CYS A 14 -29.23 -10.67 -0.46
N ILE A 15 -30.01 -10.34 0.55
CA ILE A 15 -30.11 -11.15 1.77
C ILE A 15 -31.21 -12.18 1.50
N ASN A 16 -30.81 -13.42 1.21
CA ASN A 16 -31.75 -14.55 1.13
C ASN A 16 -31.71 -15.31 2.46
N PRO A 17 -32.67 -15.09 3.38
CA PRO A 17 -32.87 -15.99 4.50
C PRO A 17 -33.51 -17.27 3.94
N LEU A 18 -32.73 -18.31 3.66
CA LEU A 18 -33.27 -19.58 3.18
C LEU A 18 -32.96 -20.71 4.17
N ALA A 19 -33.93 -20.98 5.03
CA ALA A 19 -34.58 -22.28 5.14
C ALA A 19 -35.83 -22.11 6.01
N GLU A 20 -37.02 -22.16 5.40
CA GLU A 20 -38.26 -22.37 6.13
C GLU A 20 -38.16 -23.71 6.88
N GLN A 21 -38.37 -23.67 8.20
CA GLN A 21 -39.10 -24.73 8.87
C GLN A 21 -40.38 -24.10 9.43
N PRO A 22 -41.57 -24.61 9.07
CA PRO A 22 -42.81 -24.19 9.70
C PRO A 22 -42.92 -24.99 11.00
N ASP A 23 -42.66 -24.37 12.13
CA ASP A 23 -43.39 -24.73 13.34
C ASP A 23 -43.44 -23.55 14.31
N ASP A 24 -44.65 -23.35 14.81
CA ASP A 24 -45.12 -22.22 15.60
C ASP A 24 -44.33 -22.02 16.89
N SER A 25 -44.27 -20.75 17.32
CA SER A 25 -43.78 -20.22 18.61
C SER A 25 -42.34 -19.69 18.60
N GLU A 26 -42.19 -18.37 18.55
CA GLU A 26 -41.42 -17.54 19.51
C GLU A 26 -40.98 -16.20 18.89
N SER A 27 -41.69 -15.14 19.27
CA SER A 27 -41.40 -13.73 18.94
C SER A 27 -40.13 -13.16 19.60
N ASN A 28 -39.23 -14.01 20.11
CA ASN A 28 -38.03 -13.59 20.84
C ASN A 28 -36.70 -14.08 20.21
N GLN A 29 -36.72 -15.02 19.25
CA GLN A 29 -35.51 -15.55 18.60
C GLN A 29 -35.05 -14.73 17.38
N GLN A 30 -35.93 -13.95 16.76
CA GLN A 30 -35.61 -13.14 15.58
C GLN A 30 -34.60 -12.02 15.88
N SER A 31 -34.72 -11.36 17.03
CA SER A 31 -33.85 -10.25 17.44
C SER A 31 -32.40 -10.70 17.70
N GLU A 32 -32.20 -11.90 18.26
CA GLU A 32 -30.87 -12.46 18.53
C GLU A 32 -30.18 -12.94 17.25
N GLN A 33 -30.93 -13.49 16.29
CA GLN A 33 -30.38 -13.91 15.00
C GLN A 33 -29.87 -12.72 14.17
N TYR A 34 -30.58 -11.58 14.20
CA TYR A 34 -30.11 -10.34 13.58
C TYR A 34 -28.82 -9.82 14.25
N ALA A 35 -28.69 -9.95 15.57
CA ALA A 35 -27.47 -9.56 16.29
C ALA A 35 -26.26 -10.44 15.94
N ILE A 36 -26.44 -11.76 15.84
CA ILE A 36 -25.40 -12.73 15.43
C ILE A 36 -24.92 -12.47 13.99
N PHE A 37 -25.83 -12.03 13.11
CA PHE A 37 -25.51 -11.79 11.69
C PHE A 37 -24.71 -10.50 11.46
N THR A 38 -24.82 -9.47 12.32
CA THR A 38 -24.17 -8.18 12.09
C THR A 38 -22.65 -8.28 11.88
N GLY A 39 -21.95 -9.05 12.72
CA GLY A 39 -20.49 -9.24 12.60
C GLY A 39 -20.08 -10.06 11.37
N GLN A 40 -20.90 -11.04 10.98
CA GLN A 40 -20.67 -11.86 9.78
C GLN A 40 -20.88 -11.04 8.51
N VAL A 41 -21.92 -10.21 8.46
CA VAL A 41 -22.20 -9.29 7.35
C VAL A 41 -21.07 -8.27 7.22
N MET A 42 -20.60 -7.66 8.32
CA MET A 42 -19.47 -6.73 8.27
C MET A 42 -18.21 -7.38 7.69
N THR A 43 -17.93 -8.63 8.06
CA THR A 43 -16.77 -9.37 7.53
C THR A 43 -16.95 -9.70 6.06
N ALA A 44 -18.12 -10.21 5.68
CA ALA A 44 -18.45 -10.52 4.29
C ALA A 44 -18.38 -9.29 3.38
N VAL A 45 -18.95 -8.16 3.81
CA VAL A 45 -18.90 -6.89 3.05
C VAL A 45 -17.47 -6.37 2.96
N LYS A 46 -16.69 -6.41 4.05
CA LYS A 46 -15.27 -6.02 4.04
C LYS A 46 -14.48 -6.86 3.02
N ASP A 47 -14.68 -8.18 3.02
CA ASP A 47 -13.97 -9.10 2.14
C ASP A 47 -14.42 -8.95 0.68
N ALA A 48 -15.72 -8.74 0.43
CA ALA A 48 -16.26 -8.43 -0.89
C ALA A 48 -15.70 -7.12 -1.45
N CYS A 49 -15.69 -6.05 -0.65
CA CYS A 49 -15.09 -4.77 -1.04
C CYS A 49 -13.60 -4.92 -1.34
N ARG A 50 -12.86 -5.67 -0.49
CA ARG A 50 -11.43 -5.95 -0.73
C ARG A 50 -11.22 -6.69 -2.04
N ALA A 51 -12.02 -7.71 -2.33
CA ALA A 51 -11.92 -8.47 -3.58
C ALA A 51 -12.22 -7.60 -4.81
N ALA A 52 -13.26 -6.77 -4.76
CA ALA A 52 -13.62 -5.86 -5.83
C ALA A 52 -12.51 -4.82 -6.13
N VAL A 53 -11.88 -4.27 -5.09
CA VAL A 53 -10.74 -3.35 -5.25
C VAL A 53 -9.58 -4.06 -5.94
N LEU A 54 -9.22 -5.27 -5.51
CA LEU A 54 -8.11 -6.03 -6.08
C LEU A 54 -8.35 -6.42 -7.55
N GLN A 55 -9.60 -6.67 -7.95
CA GLN A 55 -9.95 -6.95 -9.35
C GLN A 55 -9.68 -5.74 -10.27
N LYS A 56 -9.85 -4.52 -9.78
CA LYS A 56 -9.62 -3.29 -10.55
C LYS A 56 -8.15 -2.83 -10.60
N LYS A 57 -7.18 -3.66 -10.19
CA LYS A 57 -5.73 -3.34 -10.19
C LYS A 57 -5.43 -2.00 -9.49
N PRO A 58 -5.58 -1.94 -8.15
CA PRO A 58 -5.45 -0.68 -7.43
C PRO A 58 -4.00 -0.18 -7.45
N ARG A 59 -3.82 1.13 -7.65
CA ARG A 59 -2.51 1.78 -7.62
C ARG A 59 -2.29 2.58 -6.36
N LEU A 60 -1.03 2.79 -6.02
CA LEU A 60 -0.66 3.72 -4.96
C LEU A 60 -0.69 5.14 -5.51
N VAL A 61 -1.09 6.05 -4.64
CA VAL A 61 -1.01 7.49 -4.89
C VAL A 61 0.03 8.10 -3.96
N GLU A 62 0.87 8.95 -4.53
CA GLU A 62 1.89 9.69 -3.80
C GLU A 62 1.43 11.14 -3.63
N ALA A 63 1.70 11.70 -2.44
CA ALA A 63 1.44 13.12 -2.20
C ALA A 63 2.58 13.94 -2.81
N LEU A 64 2.24 14.81 -3.76
CA LEU A 64 3.17 15.81 -4.26
C LEU A 64 3.07 17.09 -3.45
N TYR A 65 4.23 17.68 -3.20
CA TYR A 65 4.36 18.95 -2.49
C TYR A 65 4.96 19.99 -3.42
N PHE A 66 4.37 21.17 -3.45
CA PHE A 66 5.02 22.36 -3.98
C PHE A 66 6.07 22.83 -2.98
N CYS A 67 7.25 23.15 -3.49
CA CYS A 67 8.33 23.68 -2.69
C CYS A 67 8.67 25.10 -3.14
N GLU A 68 8.39 26.08 -2.29
CA GLU A 68 8.86 27.45 -2.47
C GLU A 68 10.23 27.58 -1.82
N LEU A 69 11.21 28.00 -2.62
CA LEU A 69 12.61 28.12 -2.21
C LEU A 69 12.99 29.59 -2.16
N ASN A 70 13.54 30.04 -1.03
CA ASN A 70 14.14 31.35 -0.90
C ASN A 70 15.63 31.19 -0.60
N THR A 71 16.50 31.75 -1.44
CA THR A 71 17.95 31.58 -1.32
C THR A 71 18.67 32.78 -1.96
N PRO A 72 19.69 33.36 -1.29
CA PRO A 72 20.51 34.40 -1.90
C PRO A 72 21.36 33.86 -3.07
N PRO A 73 21.73 34.72 -4.05
CA PRO A 73 22.39 34.29 -5.28
C PRO A 73 23.71 33.55 -5.07
N GLU A 74 24.42 33.87 -3.99
CA GLU A 74 25.68 33.24 -3.56
C GLU A 74 25.55 31.73 -3.31
N TYR A 75 24.37 31.26 -2.92
CA TYR A 75 24.12 29.86 -2.52
C TYR A 75 23.25 29.09 -3.54
N LEU A 76 22.95 29.68 -4.69
CA LEU A 76 22.15 29.03 -5.74
C LEU A 76 22.79 27.72 -6.21
N GLY A 77 24.12 27.69 -6.37
CA GLY A 77 24.83 26.46 -6.77
C GLY A 77 24.62 25.31 -5.78
N SER A 78 24.73 25.60 -4.48
CA SER A 78 24.47 24.61 -3.42
C SER A 78 23.02 24.15 -3.39
N MET A 79 22.06 25.06 -3.59
CA MET A 79 20.64 24.73 -3.69
C MET A 79 20.38 23.77 -4.86
N TYR A 80 20.85 24.09 -6.07
CA TYR A 80 20.69 23.23 -7.24
C TYR A 80 21.37 21.88 -7.07
N ALA A 81 22.49 21.81 -6.34
CA ALA A 81 23.14 20.54 -5.99
C ALA A 81 22.25 19.67 -5.09
N VAL A 82 21.53 20.25 -4.11
CA VAL A 82 20.55 19.51 -3.30
C VAL A 82 19.38 19.03 -4.16
N LEU A 83 18.85 19.91 -5.02
CA LEU A 83 17.73 19.56 -5.91
C LEU A 83 18.09 18.44 -6.88
N ASN A 84 19.27 18.48 -7.50
CA ASN A 84 19.73 17.44 -8.42
C ASN A 84 20.00 16.11 -7.71
N GLN A 85 20.49 16.13 -6.47
CA GLN A 85 20.70 14.91 -5.69
C GLN A 85 19.38 14.25 -5.28
N LYS A 86 18.31 15.04 -5.09
CA LYS A 86 17.01 14.58 -4.62
C LYS A 86 15.95 14.46 -5.73
N ARG A 87 16.34 14.73 -6.99
CA ARG A 87 15.47 14.83 -8.18
C ARG A 87 14.63 13.58 -8.49
N ALA A 88 14.85 12.47 -7.78
CA ALA A 88 14.16 11.21 -7.97
C ALA A 88 13.33 10.71 -6.77
N GLN A 89 13.34 11.37 -5.60
CA GLN A 89 12.60 10.88 -4.42
C GLN A 89 12.08 12.03 -3.55
N PHE A 90 11.10 12.78 -4.05
CA PHE A 90 10.30 13.69 -3.22
C PHE A 90 9.46 12.95 -2.14
N LEU A 91 9.37 11.62 -2.22
CA LEU A 91 8.86 10.73 -1.17
C LEU A 91 9.58 10.90 0.18
N LYS A 92 10.77 11.52 0.20
CA LYS A 92 11.53 11.88 1.40
C LYS A 92 11.59 13.40 1.61
N ALA A 93 10.48 14.09 1.42
CA ALA A 93 10.37 15.51 1.80
C ALA A 93 10.72 15.73 3.29
N LEU A 94 10.52 14.72 4.14
CA LEU A 94 11.06 14.66 5.50
C LEU A 94 12.60 14.67 5.46
N GLY A 95 13.19 15.85 5.64
CA GLY A 95 14.63 16.07 5.67
C GLY A 95 15.16 16.91 4.51
N PHE A 96 14.35 17.20 3.48
CA PHE A 96 14.77 18.08 2.38
C PHE A 96 15.10 19.49 2.88
N ALA A 97 14.23 20.09 3.69
CA ALA A 97 14.44 21.42 4.24
C ALA A 97 15.68 21.48 5.16
N GLU A 98 15.97 20.41 5.89
CA GLU A 98 17.15 20.30 6.74
C GLU A 98 18.43 20.15 5.90
N ASP A 99 18.42 19.29 4.90
CA ASP A 99 19.52 19.12 3.95
C ASP A 99 19.84 20.43 3.21
N LEU A 100 18.81 21.17 2.82
CA LEU A 100 18.94 22.48 2.17
C LEU A 100 19.58 23.51 3.11
N ARG A 101 19.12 23.59 4.36
CA ARG A 101 19.72 24.48 5.38
C ARG A 101 21.16 24.10 5.66
N ARG A 102 21.47 22.81 5.77
CA ARG A 102 22.82 22.33 6.05
C ARG A 102 23.81 22.68 4.94
N LYS A 103 23.43 22.55 3.66
CA LYS A 103 24.31 22.87 2.53
C LYS A 103 24.45 24.37 2.24
N THR A 104 23.55 25.19 2.76
CA THR A 104 23.57 26.65 2.57
C THR A 104 23.92 27.42 3.83
N ALA A 105 24.44 26.73 4.86
CA ALA A 105 24.72 27.32 6.19
C ALA A 105 23.51 28.08 6.80
N GLY A 106 22.29 27.63 6.49
CA GLY A 106 21.04 28.24 6.92
C GLY A 106 20.57 29.43 6.08
N ALA A 107 21.31 29.83 5.04
CA ALA A 107 20.94 30.96 4.18
C ALA A 107 19.73 30.66 3.27
N ALA A 108 19.42 29.38 3.02
CA ALA A 108 18.25 28.99 2.26
C ALA A 108 17.11 28.48 3.15
N SER A 109 15.88 28.83 2.77
CA SER A 109 14.65 28.28 3.34
C SER A 109 13.81 27.59 2.26
N ALA A 110 13.08 26.56 2.69
CA ALA A 110 12.11 25.83 1.88
C ALA A 110 10.77 25.78 2.62
N LEU A 111 9.70 26.18 1.95
CA LEU A 111 8.33 25.97 2.39
C LEU A 111 7.71 24.87 1.52
N LEU A 112 7.17 23.83 2.16
CA LEU A 112 6.52 22.71 1.50
C LEU A 112 5.01 22.79 1.73
N VAL A 113 4.25 22.90 0.64
CA VAL A 113 2.78 22.95 0.66
C VAL A 113 2.24 21.74 -0.11
N MET A 114 1.31 20.99 0.48
CA MET A 114 0.70 19.85 -0.20
C MET A 114 -0.09 20.35 -1.42
N SER A 115 0.16 19.76 -2.58
CA SER A 115 -0.46 20.14 -3.84
C SER A 115 -1.62 19.22 -4.18
N HIS A 116 -1.31 17.99 -4.59
CA HIS A 116 -2.27 17.01 -5.04
C HIS A 116 -1.70 15.60 -4.86
N TRP A 117 -2.53 14.62 -5.20
CA TRP A 117 -2.16 13.21 -5.21
C TRP A 117 -1.94 12.79 -6.66
N GLU A 118 -0.81 12.15 -6.92
CA GLU A 118 -0.48 11.61 -8.24
C GLU A 118 -0.41 10.09 -8.16
N GLU A 119 -0.92 9.41 -9.20
CA GLU A 119 -0.89 7.96 -9.30
C GLU A 119 0.52 7.47 -9.68
N LEU A 120 1.03 6.51 -8.91
CA LEU A 120 2.32 5.90 -9.18
C LEU A 120 2.20 4.95 -10.39
N SER A 121 3.16 5.05 -11.32
CA SER A 121 3.17 4.23 -12.54
C SER A 121 3.43 2.74 -12.28
N GLU A 122 4.18 2.42 -11.22
CA GLU A 122 4.49 1.06 -10.81
C GLU A 122 3.26 0.33 -10.23
N ASP A 123 3.00 -0.90 -10.68
CA ASP A 123 1.93 -1.74 -10.11
C ASP A 123 2.43 -2.42 -8.82
N PRO A 124 1.87 -2.13 -7.63
CA PRO A 124 2.28 -2.74 -6.36
C PRO A 124 2.05 -4.25 -6.26
N PHE A 125 1.23 -4.84 -7.12
CA PHE A 125 0.92 -6.27 -7.16
C PHE A 125 1.48 -6.96 -8.41
N PHE A 126 2.44 -6.33 -9.09
CA PHE A 126 3.09 -6.91 -10.26
C PHE A 126 3.69 -8.29 -9.93
N VAL A 127 3.29 -9.28 -10.72
CA VAL A 127 3.85 -10.63 -10.74
C VAL A 127 4.07 -10.97 -12.20
N PRO A 128 5.29 -11.34 -12.63
CA PRO A 128 5.56 -11.69 -14.02
C PRO A 128 4.70 -12.89 -14.41
N LYS A 129 3.93 -12.77 -15.50
CA LYS A 129 3.02 -13.81 -15.97
C LYS A 129 3.27 -14.21 -17.41
N THR A 130 3.80 -13.32 -18.24
CA THR A 130 4.09 -13.63 -19.65
C THR A 130 5.47 -14.26 -19.78
N GLU A 131 5.67 -15.06 -20.83
CA GLU A 131 6.95 -15.73 -21.10
C GLU A 131 8.08 -14.69 -21.29
N GLU A 132 7.81 -13.59 -21.99
CA GLU A 132 8.73 -12.45 -22.15
C GLU A 132 9.07 -11.76 -20.82
N GLU A 133 8.08 -11.53 -19.94
CA GLU A 133 8.32 -10.95 -18.60
C GLU A 133 9.09 -11.91 -17.69
N ILE A 134 8.91 -13.22 -17.87
CA ILE A 134 9.63 -14.26 -17.12
C ILE A 134 11.08 -14.37 -17.63
N GLU A 135 11.31 -14.16 -18.92
CA GLU A 135 12.66 -14.07 -19.49
C GLU A 135 13.41 -12.82 -19.00
N GLU A 136 12.71 -11.67 -18.90
CA GLU A 136 13.31 -10.41 -18.46
C GLU A 136 13.49 -10.31 -16.94
N PHE A 137 12.48 -10.73 -16.17
CA PHE A 137 12.44 -10.54 -14.71
C PHE A 137 12.55 -11.83 -13.91
N GLY A 138 12.68 -12.99 -14.55
CA GLY A 138 12.86 -14.29 -13.91
C GLY A 138 11.62 -14.80 -13.16
N ASP A 139 11.84 -15.63 -12.13
CA ASP A 139 10.83 -16.23 -11.26
C ASP A 139 10.19 -15.25 -10.25
N GLY A 140 10.33 -13.95 -10.50
CA GLY A 140 9.95 -12.89 -9.58
C GLY A 140 11.02 -12.53 -8.54
N SER A 141 12.17 -13.23 -8.48
CA SER A 141 13.27 -12.90 -7.56
C SER A 141 14.20 -11.80 -8.09
N SER A 142 14.30 -11.67 -9.42
CA SER A 142 15.07 -10.65 -10.13
C SER A 142 14.24 -9.45 -10.58
N VAL A 143 12.94 -9.39 -10.26
CA VAL A 143 12.10 -8.22 -10.52
C VAL A 143 12.76 -7.01 -9.82
N LEU A 144 13.13 -6.01 -10.63
CA LEU A 144 13.63 -4.73 -10.15
C LEU A 144 12.77 -4.26 -8.97
N HIS A 145 13.44 -3.89 -7.89
CA HIS A 145 12.81 -3.55 -6.61
C HIS A 145 11.62 -2.59 -6.77
N ASN A 146 10.42 -3.15 -6.80
CA ASN A 146 9.18 -2.38 -6.94
C ASN A 146 9.02 -1.46 -5.72
N THR A 147 9.14 -0.15 -5.97
CA THR A 147 9.08 0.89 -4.95
C THR A 147 7.70 0.90 -4.31
N ALA A 148 6.66 0.72 -5.12
CA ALA A 148 5.27 0.64 -4.64
C ALA A 148 5.10 -0.52 -3.63
N ARG A 149 5.62 -1.72 -3.95
CA ARG A 149 5.57 -2.88 -3.05
C ARG A 149 6.33 -2.62 -1.77
N LYS A 150 7.53 -2.04 -1.84
CA LYS A 150 8.33 -1.66 -0.66
C LYS A 150 7.58 -0.71 0.27
N LEU A 151 6.91 0.30 -0.29
CA LEU A 151 6.12 1.26 0.48
C LEU A 151 4.95 0.58 1.19
N ILE A 152 4.22 -0.29 0.50
CA ILE A 152 3.12 -1.07 1.08
C ILE A 152 3.63 -1.95 2.22
N ASP A 153 4.71 -2.70 1.99
CA ASP A 153 5.24 -3.62 3.00
C ASP A 153 5.79 -2.85 4.21
N ALA A 154 6.42 -1.70 4.00
CA ALA A 154 6.86 -0.82 5.10
C ALA A 154 5.68 -0.29 5.94
N VAL A 155 4.59 0.14 5.28
CA VAL A 155 3.38 0.58 5.97
C VAL A 155 2.70 -0.58 6.68
N ARG A 156 2.59 -1.75 6.05
CA ARG A 156 2.01 -2.97 6.65
C ARG A 156 2.77 -3.41 7.89
N ARG A 157 4.11 -3.49 7.83
CA ARG A 157 4.96 -3.78 9.00
C ARG A 157 4.72 -2.79 10.13
N ARG A 158 4.71 -1.49 9.83
CA ARG A 158 4.43 -0.43 10.83
C ARG A 158 3.03 -0.55 11.44
N LYS A 159 2.07 -1.06 10.67
CA LYS A 159 0.68 -1.28 11.11
C LYS A 159 0.46 -2.64 11.77
N GLY A 160 1.49 -3.49 11.87
CA GLY A 160 1.35 -4.86 12.38
C GLY A 160 0.52 -5.78 11.48
N LEU A 161 0.37 -5.44 10.20
CA LEU A 161 -0.34 -6.25 9.22
C LEU A 161 0.60 -7.31 8.63
N PRO A 162 0.09 -8.50 8.27
CA PRO A 162 0.89 -9.53 7.64
C PRO A 162 1.46 -9.05 6.31
N VAL A 163 2.75 -9.31 6.10
CA VAL A 163 3.45 -9.08 4.84
C VAL A 163 3.74 -10.44 4.22
N GLU A 164 3.33 -10.61 2.97
CA GLU A 164 3.64 -11.79 2.16
C GLU A 164 5.10 -11.71 1.70
N GLU A 165 6.01 -11.95 2.63
CA GLU A 165 7.42 -12.14 2.32
C GLU A 165 7.63 -13.63 2.05
N LYS A 166 8.21 -13.99 0.90
CA LYS A 166 8.61 -15.38 0.63
C LYS A 166 9.75 -15.75 1.59
N VAL A 167 9.43 -16.17 2.81
CA VAL A 167 10.42 -16.54 3.84
C VAL A 167 11.16 -17.84 3.47
N VAL A 168 10.55 -18.70 2.64
CA VAL A 168 11.17 -19.94 2.13
C VAL A 168 10.68 -20.20 0.69
N GLN A 169 11.58 -20.27 -0.28
CA GLN A 169 11.24 -20.53 -1.69
C GLN A 169 10.74 -21.97 -1.94
N PHE A 170 11.20 -22.95 -1.15
CA PHE A 170 10.77 -24.35 -1.23
C PHE A 170 10.59 -24.97 0.16
N ALA A 171 9.40 -24.80 0.76
CA ALA A 171 9.08 -25.40 2.06
C ALA A 171 9.17 -26.95 2.02
N THR A 172 8.93 -27.56 0.86
CA THR A 172 8.87 -29.01 0.66
C THR A 172 10.20 -29.74 0.88
N LYS A 173 11.34 -29.03 0.89
CA LYS A 173 12.67 -29.63 1.11
C LYS A 173 13.22 -29.44 2.53
N GLN A 174 12.41 -28.98 3.49
CA GLN A 174 12.90 -28.68 4.84
C GLN A 174 12.87 -29.87 5.82
N ARG A 175 12.59 -31.10 5.35
CA ARG A 175 12.69 -32.29 6.20
C ARG A 175 14.00 -33.04 5.93
N THR A 176 14.77 -33.22 7.00
CA THR A 176 16.04 -33.97 7.16
C THR A 176 17.36 -33.23 6.87
N ARG A 177 17.66 -32.18 7.66
CA ARG A 177 19.04 -32.05 8.14
C ARG A 177 19.21 -33.01 9.32
N ALA A 178 19.69 -34.22 9.03
CA ALA A 178 20.11 -35.18 10.06
C ALA A 178 21.20 -34.53 10.93
N ARG A 179 20.99 -34.57 12.25
CA ARG A 179 21.99 -34.21 13.25
C ARG A 179 23.14 -35.21 13.15
N LYS A 180 24.31 -34.78 12.69
CA LYS A 180 25.54 -35.56 12.83
C LYS A 180 25.85 -35.67 14.33
N VAL A 181 25.86 -36.90 14.82
CA VAL A 181 26.58 -37.30 16.04
C VAL A 181 28.06 -37.34 15.70
#